data_AF-A0A926D3F6-F1
#
_entry.id   AF-A0A926D3F6-F1
#
_cell.length_a   1.000
_cell.length_b   1.000
_cell.length_c   1.000
_cell.angle_alpha   90.00
_cell.angle_beta   90.00
_cell.angle_gamma   90.00
#
_symmetry.space_group_name_H-M   'P 1'
#
loop_
_entity.id
_entity.type
_entity.pdbx_description
1 polymer ?
#
loop_
_entity_poly.entity_id
_entity_poly.type
_entity_poly.pdbx_seq_one_letter_code
_entity_poly.pdbx_strand_id
1 'polypeptide(L)' 'MIGTMVRQLTRNLTPEELEAQGLAPYYIDRGSDVYAANAQGAPFTAAYFAAKGDPLANILEDMAADGATVQEQH' A
#
# COMPACT_ATOMS: atom_id res chain seq x y z
N MET A 1 -10.63 2.49 5.31
CA MET A 1 -11.09 1.18 4.82
C MET A 1 -9.94 0.19 4.71
N ILE A 2 -8.93 0.41 3.84
CA ILE A 2 -7.82 -0.54 3.64
C ILE A 2 -7.02 -0.83 4.93
N GLY A 3 -6.63 0.19 5.70
CA GLY A 3 -5.88 -0.07 6.94
C GLY A 3 -6.64 -0.90 7.98
N THR A 4 -7.96 -0.74 8.05
CA THR A 4 -8.81 -1.60 8.88
C THR A 4 -8.83 -3.03 8.33
N MET A 5 -8.92 -3.23 7.02
CA MET A 5 -8.87 -4.58 6.42
C MET A 5 -7.54 -5.28 6.76
N VAL A 6 -6.41 -4.59 6.60
CA VAL A 6 -5.09 -5.11 6.96
C VAL A 6 -5.06 -5.54 8.43
N ARG A 7 -5.48 -4.66 9.35
CA ARG A 7 -5.59 -4.98 10.78
C ARG A 7 -6.52 -6.17 11.07
N GLN A 8 -7.61 -6.31 10.33
CA GLN A 8 -8.58 -7.38 10.55
C GLN A 8 -8.08 -8.74 10.05
N LEU A 9 -7.21 -8.73 9.04
CA LEU A 9 -6.51 -9.92 8.54
C LEU A 9 -5.33 -10.32 9.42
N THR A 10 -4.69 -9.37 10.12
CA THR A 10 -3.49 -9.64 10.92
C THR A 10 -3.71 -9.69 12.43
N ARG A 11 -4.88 -9.28 12.93
CA ARG A 11 -5.27 -9.52 14.33
C ARG A 11 -5.31 -11.03 14.59
N ASN A 12 -4.54 -11.51 15.56
CA ASN A 12 -4.39 -12.92 15.98
C ASN A 12 -3.32 -13.76 15.27
N LEU A 13 -2.51 -13.21 14.37
CA LEU A 13 -1.32 -13.94 13.89
C LEU A 13 -0.26 -14.02 14.98
N THR A 14 0.35 -15.21 15.14
CA THR A 14 1.52 -15.40 15.99
C THR A 14 2.78 -14.83 15.33
N PRO A 15 3.84 -14.51 16.10
CA PRO A 15 5.11 -14.06 15.53
C PRO A 15 5.70 -15.05 14.51
N GLU A 16 5.58 -16.36 14.75
CA GLU A 16 6.08 -17.37 13.81
C GLU A 16 5.29 -17.37 12.47
N GLU A 17 3.97 -17.13 12.51
CA GLU A 17 3.15 -17.04 11.31
C GLU A 17 3.41 -15.75 10.51
N LEU A 18 3.74 -14.65 11.19
CA LEU A 18 4.13 -13.39 10.55
C LEU A 18 5.47 -13.52 9.79
N GLU A 19 6.41 -14.28 10.36
CA GLU A 19 7.67 -14.62 9.68
C GLU A 19 7.46 -15.52 8.47
N ALA A 20 6.64 -16.58 8.62
CA ALA A 20 6.33 -17.50 7.52
C ALA A 20 5.63 -16.82 6.33
N GLN A 21 4.87 -15.75 6.58
CA GLN A 21 4.17 -14.97 5.55
C GLN A 21 4.99 -13.82 4.97
N GLY A 22 6.25 -13.64 5.41
CA GLY A 22 7.12 -12.55 4.94
C GLY A 22 6.67 -11.16 5.41
N LEU A 23 5.78 -11.08 6.41
CA LEU A 23 5.28 -9.84 6.99
C LEU A 23 6.15 -9.34 8.14
N ALA A 24 7.11 -10.15 8.60
CA ALA A 24 8.04 -9.80 9.67
C ALA A 24 8.75 -8.46 9.46
N PRO A 25 9.33 -8.11 8.28
CA PRO A 25 9.98 -6.81 8.10
C PRO A 25 9.04 -5.61 8.25
N TYR A 26 7.74 -5.80 7.98
CA TYR A 26 6.73 -4.74 8.08
C TYR A 26 6.29 -4.51 9.55
N TYR A 27 6.16 -5.57 10.34
CA TYR A 27 5.66 -5.53 11.72
C TYR A 27 6.75 -5.44 12.79
N ILE A 28 8.01 -5.83 12.52
CA ILE A 28 9.11 -5.75 13.48
C ILE A 28 9.46 -4.30 13.84
N ASP A 29 9.53 -3.41 12.84
CA ASP A 29 9.93 -2.00 13.04
C ASP A 29 8.78 -1.13 13.58
N ARG A 30 7.52 -1.56 13.37
CA ARG A 30 6.33 -0.71 13.54
C ARG A 30 5.30 -1.27 14.52
N GLY A 31 5.57 -2.40 15.16
CA GLY A 31 4.60 -3.12 15.99
C GLY A 31 3.39 -3.57 15.17
N SER A 32 2.30 -4.02 15.81
CA SER A 32 1.05 -4.45 15.14
C SER A 32 0.24 -3.30 14.49
N ASP A 33 0.85 -2.13 14.32
CA ASP A 33 0.20 -0.97 13.73
C ASP A 33 0.33 -0.97 12.20
N VAL A 34 -0.65 -0.34 11.55
CA VAL A 34 -0.70 -0.25 10.09
C VAL A 34 0.01 1.01 9.64
N TYR A 35 1.03 0.85 8.81
CA TYR A 35 1.83 1.92 8.25
C TYR A 35 1.69 2.03 6.73
N ALA A 36 1.56 3.25 6.23
CA ALA A 36 1.42 3.50 4.80
C ALA A 36 2.76 3.31 4.07
N ALA A 37 3.01 2.08 3.63
CA ALA A 37 4.11 1.70 2.76
C ALA A 37 3.62 0.74 1.67
N ASN A 38 4.32 0.70 0.54
CA ASN A 38 4.08 -0.30 -0.49
C ASN A 38 4.57 -1.70 -0.04
N ALA A 39 4.34 -2.73 -0.86
CA ALA A 39 4.72 -4.12 -0.55
C ALA A 39 6.25 -4.31 -0.36
N GLN A 40 7.06 -3.41 -0.91
CA GLN A 40 8.51 -3.39 -0.77
C GLN A 40 9.00 -2.53 0.43
N GLY A 41 8.08 -1.95 1.20
CA GLY A 41 8.38 -1.17 2.40
C GLY A 41 8.72 0.30 2.13
N ALA A 42 8.57 0.81 0.89
CA ALA A 42 8.76 2.22 0.58
C ALA A 42 7.60 3.05 1.18
N PRO A 43 7.89 4.06 2.02
CA PRO A 43 6.86 4.92 2.61
C PRO A 43 6.06 5.68 1.58
N PHE A 44 4.79 5.93 1.89
CA PHE A 44 3.98 6.86 1.11
C PHE A 44 4.59 8.27 1.13
N THR A 45 4.65 8.91 -0.03
CA THR A 45 5.10 10.30 -0.17
C THR A 45 4.19 11.08 -1.12
N ALA A 46 4.18 12.41 -1.00
CA ALA A 46 3.41 13.27 -1.91
C ALA A 46 3.87 13.22 -3.37
N ALA A 47 5.06 12.66 -3.65
CA ALA A 47 5.57 12.48 -5.00
C ALA A 47 4.70 11.51 -5.84
N TYR A 48 3.85 10.71 -5.20
CA TYR A 48 2.89 9.83 -5.89
C TYR A 48 1.66 10.57 -6.43
N PHE A 49 1.46 11.85 -6.11
CA PHE A 49 0.38 12.65 -6.69
C PHE A 49 0.86 13.45 -7.90
N ALA A 50 0.19 13.25 -9.04
CA ALA A 50 0.32 14.12 -10.20
C ALA A 50 -0.68 15.28 -10.11
N ALA A 51 -0.16 16.51 -10.03
CA ALA A 51 -0.98 17.73 -10.12
C ALA A 51 -0.26 18.75 -10.99
N LYS A 52 -0.53 18.72 -12.30
CA LYS A 52 0.21 19.51 -13.30
C LYS A 52 -0.42 20.86 -13.63
N GLY A 53 -1.65 21.09 -13.16
CA GLY A 53 -2.41 22.32 -13.44
C GLY A 53 -3.07 22.37 -14.82
N ASP A 54 -2.77 21.40 -15.70
CA ASP A 54 -3.47 21.17 -16.96
C ASP A 54 -4.53 20.07 -16.78
N PRO A 55 -5.83 20.36 -16.99
CA PRO A 55 -6.89 19.36 -16.85
C PRO A 55 -6.72 18.13 -17.75
N LEU A 56 -6.19 18.29 -18.97
CA LEU A 56 -6.01 17.14 -19.89
C LEU A 56 -4.90 16.22 -19.38
N ALA A 57 -3.75 16.78 -19.01
CA ALA A 57 -2.67 16.00 -18.40
C ALA A 57 -3.13 15.28 -17.13
N ASN A 58 -3.90 15.94 -16.25
CA ASN A 58 -4.38 15.30 -15.02
C ASN A 58 -5.31 14.10 -15.30
N ILE A 59 -6.28 14.23 -16.23
CA ILE A 59 -7.18 13.11 -16.57
C ILE A 59 -6.42 11.95 -17.21
N LEU A 60 -5.43 12.23 -18.06
CA LEU A 60 -4.60 11.18 -18.65
C LEU A 60 -3.80 10.41 -17.59
N GLU A 61 -3.23 11.11 -16.61
CA GLU A 61 -2.52 10.50 -15.48
C GLU A 61 -3.47 9.71 -14.57
N ASP A 62 -4.67 10.24 -14.28
CA ASP A 62 -5.69 9.55 -13.47
C ASP A 62 -6.12 8.23 -14.15
N MET A 63 -6.39 8.25 -15.46
CA MET A 63 -6.72 7.02 -16.21
C MET A 63 -5.56 6.04 -16.29
N ALA A 64 -4.31 6.54 -16.40
CA ALA A 64 -3.13 5.69 -16.39
C ALA A 64 -2.91 5.02 -15.03
N ALA A 65 -3.14 5.75 -13.94
CA ALA A 65 -3.09 5.23 -12.58
C ALA A 65 -4.16 4.16 -12.36
N ASP A 66 -5.41 4.43 -12.72
CA ASP A 66 -6.48 3.43 -12.65
C ASP A 66 -6.15 2.20 -13.51
N GLY A 67 -5.69 2.41 -14.75
CA GLY A 67 -5.27 1.33 -15.65
C GLY A 67 -4.14 0.46 -15.08
N ALA A 68 -3.14 1.08 -14.44
CA ALA A 68 -2.06 0.35 -13.77
C ALA A 68 -2.59 -0.49 -12.60
N THR A 69 -3.53 0.04 -11.80
CA THR A 69 -4.13 -0.73 -10.68
C THR A 69 -4.94 -1.93 -11.18
N VAL A 70 -5.62 -1.80 -12.33
CA VAL A 70 -6.37 -2.92 -12.93
C VAL A 70 -5.43 -4.00 -13.47
N GLN A 71 -4.30 -3.63 -14.07
CA GLN A 71 -3.32 -4.60 -14.59
C GLN A 71 -2.63 -5.40 -13.49
N GLU A 72 -2.38 -4.82 -12.32
CA GLU A 72 -1.80 -5.57 -11.19
C GLU A 72 -2.81 -6.48 -10.48
N GLN A 73 -4.11 -6.34 -10.75
CA GLN A 73 -5.18 -7.17 -10.16
C GLN A 73 -5.47 -8.46 -10.94
N HIS A 74 -4.83 -8.68 -12.11
CA HIS A 74 -5.00 -9.84 -12.98
C HIS A 74 -3.75 -10.72 -13.03
#